data_AF-A0A0Q6ZC86-F1
#
_entry.id   AF-A0A0Q6ZC86-F1
#
_cell.length_a   1.000
_cell.length_b   1.000
_cell.length_c   1.000
_cell.angle_alpha   90.00
_cell.angle_beta   90.00
_cell.angle_gamma   90.00
#
_symmetry.space_group_name_H-M   'P 1'
#
loop_
_entity.id
_entity.type
_entity.pdbx_description
1 polymer ?
#
loop_
_entity_poly.entity_id
_entity_poly.type
_entity_poly.pdbx_seq_one_letter_code
_entity_poly.pdbx_strand_id
1 'polypeptide(L)'
;MPIKKNKLEKPNEREETIGNFTTFRRALHARGVLISGLRVARSMLVPAAIPDIVKKAAENRIYRNVVVRDPFPRSIQRLKLKRPLPIANDRVEAAWAASVLSLFEAEITIFVDLRDRYYSAIAINDYDAATAALDRIEKELGFSLWLISARIALLQMQGGTAAQKRYLHELLSAKNISGFTGYLTYLFGFTADDNVSLAEVTRE
;
A
#
# COMPACT_ATOMS: atom_id res chain seq x y z
N MET A 1 32.87 35.33 -41.94
CA MET A 1 33.65 34.08 -41.80
C MET A 1 34.74 34.32 -40.76
N PRO A 2 35.09 33.40 -39.83
CA PRO A 2 34.54 32.07 -39.58
C PRO A 2 33.84 31.94 -38.20
N ILE A 3 32.80 31.11 -38.16
CA ILE A 3 32.12 30.65 -36.94
C ILE A 3 32.99 29.54 -36.33
N LYS A 4 33.47 29.72 -35.10
CA LYS A 4 34.16 28.66 -34.35
C LYS A 4 33.17 27.52 -34.09
N LYS A 5 33.37 26.40 -34.77
CA LYS A 5 32.76 25.10 -34.44
C LYS A 5 33.58 24.40 -33.35
N ASN A 6 32.87 23.58 -32.56
CA ASN A 6 33.35 22.53 -31.65
C ASN A 6 33.88 22.99 -30.29
N LYS A 7 33.49 22.37 -29.16
CA LYS A 7 32.93 21.04 -28.93
C LYS A 7 31.68 21.12 -28.05
N LEU A 8 30.58 20.51 -28.49
CA LEU A 8 29.60 19.97 -27.56
C LEU A 8 30.27 18.79 -26.87
N GLU A 9 30.67 18.97 -25.62
CA GLU A 9 31.04 17.86 -24.75
C GLU A 9 29.82 16.95 -24.63
N LYS A 10 29.92 15.75 -25.21
CA LYS A 10 28.93 14.70 -24.94
C LYS A 10 28.98 14.42 -23.43
N PRO A 11 27.85 14.45 -22.71
CA PRO A 11 27.84 14.02 -21.33
C PRO A 11 28.26 12.55 -21.30
N ASN A 12 29.25 12.26 -20.46
CA ASN A 12 29.80 10.94 -20.22
C ASN A 12 28.76 10.13 -19.43
N GLU A 13 27.71 9.64 -20.12
CA GLU A 13 26.69 8.74 -19.58
C GLU A 13 27.28 7.33 -19.43
N ARG A 14 28.17 7.15 -18.46
CA ARG A 14 28.21 5.89 -17.72
C ARG A 14 27.17 6.04 -16.63
N GLU A 15 25.89 5.79 -16.95
CA GLU A 15 24.89 5.57 -15.91
C GLU A 15 25.38 4.40 -15.06
N GLU A 16 25.89 4.68 -13.85
CA GLU A 16 26.35 3.63 -12.94
C GLU A 16 25.17 2.76 -12.55
N THR A 17 24.97 1.64 -13.25
CA THR A 17 23.88 0.73 -12.97
C THR A 17 24.14 -0.06 -11.70
N ILE A 18 23.15 -0.12 -10.80
CA ILE A 18 23.22 -0.85 -9.54
C ILE A 18 22.79 -2.30 -9.78
N GLY A 19 23.77 -3.20 -9.80
CA GLY A 19 23.56 -4.63 -10.00
C GLY A 19 23.69 -5.50 -8.73
N ASN A 20 23.97 -4.92 -7.57
CA ASN A 20 24.12 -5.68 -6.32
C ASN A 20 23.74 -4.87 -5.07
N PHE A 21 23.54 -5.59 -3.96
CA PHE A 21 23.13 -5.01 -2.68
C PHE A 21 24.16 -4.05 -2.06
N THR A 22 25.46 -4.29 -2.24
CA THR A 22 26.51 -3.44 -1.68
C THR A 22 26.50 -2.04 -2.31
N THR A 23 26.39 -1.96 -3.62
CA THR A 23 26.27 -0.70 -4.36
C THR A 23 24.94 -0.02 -4.06
N PHE A 24 23.84 -0.79 -3.98
CA PHE A 24 22.54 -0.27 -3.56
C PHE A 24 22.60 0.39 -2.18
N ARG A 25 23.21 -0.27 -1.20
CA ARG A 25 23.42 0.28 0.14
C ARG A 25 24.19 1.59 0.12
N ARG A 26 25.27 1.68 -0.66
CA ARG A 26 26.04 2.93 -0.81
C ARG A 26 25.17 4.05 -1.37
N ALA A 27 24.37 3.76 -2.39
CA ALA A 27 23.43 4.73 -2.98
C ALA A 27 22.35 5.20 -1.99
N LEU A 28 21.85 4.31 -1.11
CA LEU A 28 20.89 4.68 -0.06
C LEU A 28 21.45 5.71 0.93
N HIS A 29 22.73 5.59 1.31
CA HIS A 29 23.36 6.46 2.30
C HIS A 29 23.90 7.78 1.72
N ALA A 30 24.04 7.88 0.39
CA ALA A 30 24.66 9.02 -0.27
C ALA A 30 23.99 10.38 0.00
N ARG A 31 22.70 10.39 0.38
CA ARG A 31 21.92 11.62 0.60
C ARG A 31 21.57 11.89 2.08
N GLY A 32 22.20 11.18 3.03
CA GLY A 32 21.99 11.31 4.47
C GLY A 32 20.63 10.80 4.99
N VAL A 33 19.56 10.90 4.19
CA VAL A 33 18.23 10.35 4.49
C VAL A 33 17.95 9.15 3.59
N LEU A 34 17.73 7.97 4.21
CA LEU A 34 17.56 6.70 3.48
C LEU A 34 16.42 6.71 2.45
N ILE A 35 15.28 7.34 2.76
CA ILE A 35 14.16 7.46 1.82
C ILE A 35 14.55 8.33 0.62
N SER A 36 15.34 9.39 0.82
CA SER A 36 15.84 10.23 -0.27
C SER A 36 16.83 9.46 -1.15
N GLY A 37 17.72 8.67 -0.54
CA GLY A 37 18.63 7.79 -1.25
C GLY A 37 17.90 6.69 -2.03
N LEU A 38 16.83 6.11 -1.47
CA LEU A 38 16.02 5.08 -2.15
C LEU A 38 15.43 5.60 -3.46
N ARG A 39 14.97 6.86 -3.49
CA ARG A 39 14.38 7.47 -4.68
C ARG A 39 15.35 7.45 -5.86
N VAL A 40 16.63 7.77 -5.61
CA VAL A 40 17.67 7.79 -6.64
C VAL A 40 18.18 6.39 -6.93
N ALA A 41 18.39 5.58 -5.89
CA ALA A 41 18.88 4.22 -6.07
C ALA A 41 17.94 3.41 -6.97
N ARG A 42 16.61 3.59 -6.84
CA ARG A 42 15.63 2.90 -7.68
C ARG A 42 15.79 3.20 -9.17
N SER A 43 16.04 4.44 -9.57
CA SER A 43 16.19 4.78 -10.99
C SER A 43 17.43 4.17 -11.65
N MET A 44 18.41 3.73 -10.86
CA MET A 44 19.67 3.16 -11.34
C MET A 44 19.71 1.61 -11.25
N LEU A 45 18.64 0.96 -10.77
CA LEU A 45 18.62 -0.49 -10.57
C LEU A 45 18.58 -1.26 -11.89
N VAL A 46 19.38 -2.33 -11.97
CA VAL A 46 19.23 -3.36 -13.01
C VAL A 46 18.04 -4.25 -12.65
N PRO A 47 17.00 -4.41 -13.50
CA PRO A 47 15.79 -5.16 -13.16
C PRO A 47 16.04 -6.59 -12.65
N ALA A 48 17.01 -7.29 -13.25
CA ALA A 48 17.38 -8.65 -12.85
C ALA A 48 17.98 -8.75 -11.43
N ALA A 49 18.56 -7.65 -10.90
CA ALA A 49 19.16 -7.62 -9.57
C ALA A 49 18.15 -7.27 -8.46
N ILE A 50 16.97 -6.75 -8.83
CA ILE A 50 15.98 -6.24 -7.87
C ILE A 50 15.49 -7.30 -6.88
N PRO A 51 15.17 -8.54 -7.28
CA PRO A 51 14.68 -9.55 -6.33
C PRO A 51 15.66 -9.82 -5.18
N ASP A 52 16.95 -10.02 -5.49
CA ASP A 52 18.00 -10.24 -4.49
C ASP A 52 18.23 -9.01 -3.60
N ILE A 53 18.23 -7.81 -4.20
CA ILE A 53 18.41 -6.54 -3.47
C ILE A 53 17.26 -6.30 -2.49
N VAL A 54 16.01 -6.47 -2.93
CA VAL A 54 14.82 -6.28 -2.11
C VAL A 54 14.78 -7.30 -0.98
N LYS A 55 15.09 -8.57 -1.27
CA LYS A 55 15.18 -9.63 -0.25
C LYS A 55 16.20 -9.29 0.83
N LYS A 56 17.45 -8.99 0.45
CA LYS A 56 18.52 -8.61 1.40
C LYS A 56 18.20 -7.34 2.18
N ALA A 57 17.54 -6.36 1.54
CA ALA A 57 17.10 -5.15 2.22
C ALA A 57 16.00 -5.44 3.26
N ALA A 58 15.07 -6.35 2.95
CA ALA A 58 13.97 -6.71 3.83
C ALA A 58 14.41 -7.57 5.04
N GLU A 59 15.46 -8.37 4.88
CA GLU A 59 16.12 -9.13 5.96
C GLU A 59 16.87 -8.21 6.94
N ASN A 60 17.35 -7.06 6.46
CA ASN A 60 18.06 -6.10 7.29
C ASN A 60 17.09 -5.13 8.00
N ARG A 61 17.08 -5.13 9.34
CA ARG A 61 16.20 -4.27 10.15
C ARG A 61 16.26 -2.77 9.81
N ILE A 62 17.42 -2.26 9.41
CA ILE A 62 17.62 -0.85 9.06
C ILE A 62 16.92 -0.51 7.73
N TYR A 63 17.02 -1.39 6.73
CA TYR A 63 16.48 -1.14 5.39
C TYR A 63 15.06 -1.68 5.20
N ARG A 64 14.61 -2.60 6.05
CA ARG A 64 13.26 -3.18 5.98
C ARG A 64 12.18 -2.11 5.93
N ASN A 65 12.22 -1.15 6.86
CA ASN A 65 11.24 -0.07 6.93
C ASN A 65 11.38 0.98 5.81
N VAL A 66 12.49 0.95 5.07
CA VAL A 66 12.74 1.83 3.92
C VAL A 66 12.09 1.25 2.68
N VAL A 67 12.26 -0.06 2.45
CA VAL A 67 11.72 -0.79 1.30
C VAL A 67 10.26 -1.18 1.51
N VAL A 68 9.93 -1.70 2.68
CA VAL A 68 8.59 -2.08 3.09
C VAL A 68 8.14 -1.19 4.24
N ARG A 69 7.41 -0.14 3.89
CA ARG A 69 6.86 0.78 4.89
C ARG A 69 5.58 0.17 5.43
N ASP A 70 5.56 -0.26 6.69
CA ASP A 70 4.38 -0.69 7.47
C ASP A 70 3.27 -1.36 6.64
N PRO A 71 3.47 -2.63 6.19
CA PRO A 71 2.59 -3.31 5.24
C PRO A 71 1.24 -3.73 5.87
N PHE A 72 1.23 -3.97 7.18
CA PHE A 72 0.10 -4.53 7.93
C PHE A 72 -0.17 -3.67 9.19
N PRO A 73 -0.82 -2.50 9.04
CA PRO A 73 -1.00 -1.57 10.14
C PRO A 73 -1.95 -2.16 11.19
N ARG A 74 -1.44 -2.37 12.41
CA ARG A 74 -2.20 -2.99 13.52
C ARG A 74 -3.24 -2.08 14.18
N SER A 75 -3.42 -0.87 13.66
CA SER A 75 -4.45 0.06 14.13
C SER A 75 -4.82 1.05 13.03
N ILE A 76 -6.04 1.59 13.09
CA ILE A 76 -6.52 2.56 12.10
C ILE A 76 -5.65 3.84 12.04
N GLN A 77 -5.01 4.24 13.15
CA GLN A 77 -4.10 5.39 13.17
C GLN A 77 -2.85 5.16 12.33
N ARG A 78 -2.43 3.89 12.17
CA ARG A 78 -1.27 3.52 11.35
C ARG A 78 -1.61 3.37 9.88
N LEU A 79 -2.88 3.19 9.54
CA LEU A 79 -3.37 3.22 8.18
C LEU A 79 -3.30 4.67 7.69
N LYS A 80 -2.19 5.03 7.03
CA LYS A 80 -1.93 6.37 6.49
C LYS A 80 -1.51 6.29 5.04
N LEU A 81 -1.94 7.27 4.24
CA LEU A 81 -1.38 7.46 2.91
C LEU A 81 0.09 7.88 3.03
N LYS A 82 0.97 7.05 2.46
CA LYS A 82 2.40 7.32 2.46
C LYS A 82 2.72 8.10 1.19
N ARG A 83 3.60 9.10 1.30
CA ARG A 83 4.08 9.83 0.11
C ARG A 83 4.65 8.84 -0.90
N PRO A 84 4.19 8.86 -2.16
CA PRO A 84 4.69 7.97 -3.19
C PRO A 84 6.19 8.23 -3.41
N LEU A 85 6.88 7.17 -3.83
CA LEU A 85 8.20 7.31 -4.40
C LEU A 85 8.04 7.81 -5.85
N PRO A 86 8.97 8.63 -6.37
CA PRO A 86 9.00 8.94 -7.79
C PRO A 86 9.05 7.65 -8.60
N ILE A 87 8.30 7.64 -9.70
CA ILE A 87 8.24 6.55 -10.66
C ILE A 87 9.63 6.46 -11.33
N ALA A 88 10.27 5.30 -11.22
CA ALA A 88 11.44 4.93 -12.01
C ALA A 88 10.98 4.48 -13.43
N ASN A 89 11.82 3.77 -14.18
CA ASN A 89 11.35 3.17 -15.43
C ASN A 89 10.38 1.99 -15.17
N ASP A 90 9.48 1.73 -16.12
CA ASP A 90 8.41 0.73 -15.99
C ASP A 90 8.92 -0.67 -15.60
N ARG A 91 10.06 -1.10 -16.16
CA ARG A 91 10.65 -2.41 -15.88
C ARG A 91 11.12 -2.51 -14.43
N VAL A 92 11.75 -1.45 -13.92
CA VAL A 92 12.16 -1.35 -12.52
C VAL A 92 10.95 -1.31 -11.61
N GLU A 93 9.92 -0.53 -11.95
CA GLU A 93 8.70 -0.43 -11.13
C GLU A 93 7.98 -1.79 -11.03
N ALA A 94 7.80 -2.48 -12.16
CA ALA A 94 7.19 -3.80 -12.18
C ALA A 94 8.00 -4.83 -11.38
N ALA A 95 9.32 -4.90 -11.61
CA ALA A 95 10.20 -5.82 -10.87
C ALA A 95 10.28 -5.48 -9.38
N TRP A 96 10.27 -4.19 -9.01
CA TRP A 96 10.24 -3.74 -7.63
C TRP A 96 8.95 -4.11 -6.93
N ALA A 97 7.81 -3.83 -7.55
CA ALA A 97 6.50 -4.18 -7.02
C ALA A 97 6.38 -5.70 -6.82
N ALA A 98 6.72 -6.49 -7.84
CA ALA A 98 6.73 -7.95 -7.76
C ALA A 98 7.64 -8.46 -6.62
N SER A 99 8.85 -7.92 -6.52
CA SER A 99 9.82 -8.33 -5.48
C SER A 99 9.38 -7.95 -4.07
N VAL A 100 8.69 -6.82 -3.90
CA VAL A 100 8.12 -6.43 -2.60
C VAL A 100 6.93 -7.33 -2.25
N LEU A 101 6.04 -7.59 -3.21
CA LEU A 101 4.87 -8.46 -3.01
C LEU A 101 5.28 -9.90 -2.68
N SER A 102 6.33 -10.42 -3.32
CA SER A 102 6.84 -11.78 -3.03
C SER A 102 7.35 -11.95 -1.59
N LEU A 103 7.67 -10.86 -0.88
CA LEU A 103 8.01 -10.94 0.55
C LEU A 103 6.81 -11.29 1.43
N PHE A 104 5.59 -11.16 0.90
CA PHE A 104 4.32 -11.31 1.63
C PHE A 104 3.42 -12.39 1.00
N GLU A 105 4.00 -13.36 0.30
CA GLU A 105 3.26 -14.43 -0.37
C GLU A 105 2.31 -15.16 0.58
N ALA A 106 2.77 -15.48 1.80
CA ALA A 106 1.98 -16.15 2.81
C ALA A 106 0.78 -15.29 3.26
N GLU A 107 1.01 -14.02 3.57
CA GLU A 107 -0.03 -13.09 3.98
C GLU A 107 -1.05 -12.79 2.86
N ILE A 108 -0.59 -12.68 1.62
CA ILE A 108 -1.45 -12.52 0.45
C ILE A 108 -2.34 -13.75 0.27
N THR A 109 -1.77 -14.95 0.42
CA THR A 109 -2.52 -16.21 0.34
C THR A 109 -3.61 -16.27 1.43
N ILE A 110 -3.24 -15.98 2.68
CA ILE A 110 -4.19 -15.91 3.80
C ILE A 110 -5.31 -14.90 3.50
N PHE A 111 -4.98 -13.73 2.96
CA PHE A 111 -5.96 -12.71 2.60
C PHE A 111 -6.96 -13.24 1.56
N VAL A 112 -6.46 -13.82 0.46
CA VAL A 112 -7.30 -14.34 -0.63
C VAL A 112 -8.26 -15.40 -0.10
N ASP A 113 -7.76 -16.37 0.67
CA ASP A 113 -8.58 -17.43 1.23
C ASP A 113 -9.69 -16.90 2.14
N LEU A 114 -9.38 -15.94 3.03
CA LEU A 114 -10.36 -15.37 3.95
C LEU A 114 -11.36 -14.45 3.24
N ARG A 115 -10.91 -13.69 2.24
CA ARG A 115 -11.76 -12.86 1.40
C ARG A 115 -12.78 -13.71 0.65
N ASP A 116 -12.36 -14.83 0.08
CA ASP A 116 -13.24 -15.71 -0.68
C ASP A 116 -14.25 -16.40 0.23
N ARG A 117 -13.85 -16.77 1.45
CA ARG A 117 -14.80 -17.23 2.50
C ARG A 117 -15.80 -16.16 2.89
N TYR A 118 -15.36 -14.92 3.07
CA TYR A 118 -16.25 -13.78 3.35
C TYR A 118 -17.31 -13.64 2.24
N TYR A 119 -16.90 -13.58 0.96
CA TYR A 119 -17.85 -13.44 -0.14
C TYR A 119 -18.78 -14.64 -0.28
N SER A 120 -18.28 -15.86 -0.06
CA SER A 120 -19.10 -17.07 -0.08
C SER A 120 -20.17 -17.04 1.02
N ALA A 121 -19.80 -16.60 2.23
CA ALA A 121 -20.72 -16.46 3.35
C ALA A 121 -21.78 -15.38 3.10
N ILE A 122 -21.38 -14.23 2.55
CA ILE A 122 -22.30 -13.16 2.13
C ILE A 122 -23.31 -13.67 1.10
N ALA A 123 -22.88 -14.46 0.11
CA ALA A 123 -23.76 -14.97 -0.95
C ALA A 123 -24.90 -15.86 -0.44
N ILE A 124 -24.74 -16.49 0.73
CA ILE A 124 -25.75 -17.33 1.37
C ILE A 124 -26.35 -16.69 2.63
N ASN A 125 -26.10 -15.40 2.86
CA ASN A 125 -26.51 -14.64 4.04
C ASN A 125 -26.03 -15.23 5.39
N ASP A 126 -24.91 -15.95 5.39
CA ASP A 126 -24.27 -16.44 6.62
C ASP A 126 -23.39 -15.33 7.22
N TYR A 127 -24.03 -14.40 7.94
CA TYR A 127 -23.37 -13.23 8.50
C TYR A 127 -22.41 -13.56 9.64
N ASP A 128 -22.60 -14.69 10.32
CA ASP A 128 -21.71 -15.15 11.39
C ASP A 128 -20.39 -15.64 10.80
N ALA A 129 -20.44 -16.46 9.73
CA ALA A 129 -19.25 -16.88 9.02
C ALA A 129 -18.54 -15.70 8.32
N ALA A 130 -19.30 -14.77 7.73
CA ALA A 130 -18.75 -13.54 7.17
C ALA A 130 -18.02 -12.71 8.25
N THR A 131 -18.60 -12.64 9.45
CA THR A 131 -18.00 -11.94 10.59
C THR A 131 -16.70 -12.58 11.03
N ALA A 132 -16.70 -13.90 11.21
CA ALA A 132 -15.51 -14.64 11.60
C ALA A 132 -14.37 -14.50 10.56
N ALA A 133 -14.70 -14.44 9.27
CA ALA A 133 -13.72 -14.21 8.21
C ALA A 133 -13.07 -12.82 8.34
N LEU A 134 -13.86 -11.76 8.51
CA LEU A 134 -13.33 -10.40 8.68
C LEU A 134 -12.54 -10.23 9.98
N ASP A 135 -12.99 -10.82 11.09
CA ASP A 135 -12.26 -10.79 12.37
C ASP A 135 -10.88 -11.45 12.23
N ARG A 136 -10.81 -12.55 11.49
CA ARG A 136 -9.55 -13.24 11.23
C ARG A 136 -8.64 -12.44 10.31
N ILE A 137 -9.18 -11.76 9.29
CA ILE A 137 -8.40 -10.83 8.46
C ILE A 137 -7.80 -9.73 9.33
N GLU A 138 -8.59 -9.09 10.18
CA GLU A 138 -8.12 -8.03 11.07
C GLU A 138 -7.01 -8.54 12.01
N LYS A 139 -7.23 -9.70 12.62
CA LYS A 139 -6.27 -10.31 13.54
C LYS A 139 -4.94 -10.63 12.87
N GLU A 140 -4.96 -11.30 11.72
CA GLU A 140 -3.76 -11.78 11.04
C GLU A 140 -3.04 -10.64 10.30
N LEU A 141 -3.78 -9.78 9.61
CA LEU A 141 -3.26 -8.82 8.62
C LEU A 141 -3.42 -7.35 9.04
N GLY A 142 -4.13 -7.07 10.12
CA GLY A 142 -4.39 -5.71 10.59
C GLY A 142 -5.43 -4.99 9.74
N PHE A 143 -5.35 -3.65 9.76
CA PHE A 143 -6.31 -2.77 9.10
C PHE A 143 -5.97 -2.57 7.63
N SER A 144 -7.00 -2.53 6.80
CA SER A 144 -6.91 -2.09 5.41
C SER A 144 -8.19 -1.33 5.04
N LEU A 145 -8.14 -0.54 3.96
CA LEU A 145 -9.33 0.13 3.45
C LEU A 145 -10.39 -0.88 2.98
N TRP A 146 -9.96 -2.01 2.42
CA TRP A 146 -10.85 -3.10 2.03
C TRP A 146 -11.59 -3.68 3.24
N LEU A 147 -10.87 -3.99 4.33
CA LEU A 147 -11.47 -4.53 5.55
C LEU A 147 -12.51 -3.58 6.13
N ILE A 148 -12.18 -2.29 6.22
CA ILE A 148 -13.09 -1.26 6.74
C ILE A 148 -14.37 -1.21 5.90
N SER A 149 -14.23 -1.16 4.57
CA SER A 149 -15.37 -1.13 3.65
C SER A 149 -16.23 -2.40 3.75
N ALA A 150 -15.62 -3.58 3.75
CA ALA A 150 -16.32 -4.86 3.88
C ALA A 150 -17.06 -4.96 5.23
N ARG A 151 -16.44 -4.50 6.32
CA ARG A 151 -17.05 -4.49 7.66
C ARG A 151 -18.26 -3.57 7.72
N ILE A 152 -18.15 -2.37 7.15
CA ILE A 152 -19.27 -1.41 7.05
C ILE A 152 -20.44 -2.03 6.29
N ALA A 153 -20.18 -2.64 5.13
CA ALA A 153 -21.21 -3.28 4.32
C ALA A 153 -21.90 -4.45 5.05
N LEU A 154 -21.14 -5.33 5.70
CA LEU A 154 -21.70 -6.43 6.48
C LEU A 154 -22.57 -5.94 7.66
N LEU A 155 -22.11 -4.91 8.37
CA LEU A 155 -22.89 -4.33 9.49
C LEU A 155 -24.19 -3.70 9.00
N GLN A 156 -24.19 -3.08 7.83
CA GLN A 156 -25.41 -2.58 7.19
C GLN A 156 -26.38 -3.74 6.90
N MET A 157 -25.91 -4.82 6.28
CA MET A 157 -26.75 -5.98 5.94
C MET A 157 -27.30 -6.71 7.17
N GLN A 158 -26.49 -6.82 8.24
CA GLN A 158 -26.85 -7.58 9.44
C GLN A 158 -27.66 -6.77 10.46
N GLY A 159 -27.31 -5.51 10.68
CA GLY A 159 -27.85 -4.68 11.77
C GLY A 159 -28.38 -3.31 11.33
N GLY A 160 -28.43 -3.05 10.02
CA GLY A 160 -28.89 -1.81 9.43
C GLY A 160 -28.01 -0.60 9.75
N THR A 161 -28.52 0.57 9.36
CA THR A 161 -27.83 1.86 9.45
C THR A 161 -27.35 2.21 10.86
N ALA A 162 -28.03 1.75 11.92
CA ALA A 162 -27.61 2.01 13.29
C ALA A 162 -26.30 1.29 13.66
N ALA A 163 -26.16 0.01 13.29
CA ALA A 163 -24.94 -0.76 13.56
C ALA A 163 -23.76 -0.21 12.77
N GLN A 164 -24.00 0.12 11.51
CA GLN A 164 -23.03 0.74 10.60
C GLN A 164 -22.54 2.11 11.13
N LYS A 165 -23.44 3.02 11.51
CA LYS A 165 -23.08 4.36 12.03
C LYS A 165 -22.32 4.30 13.34
N ARG A 166 -22.64 3.35 14.22
CA ARG A 166 -21.88 3.13 15.46
C ARG A 166 -20.43 2.75 15.17
N TYR A 167 -20.20 1.78 14.28
CA TYR A 167 -18.86 1.38 13.88
C TYR A 167 -18.09 2.52 13.19
N LEU A 168 -18.75 3.27 12.29
CA LEU A 168 -18.17 4.45 11.66
C LEU A 168 -17.74 5.50 12.70
N HIS A 169 -18.60 5.79 13.67
CA HIS A 169 -18.30 6.73 14.75
C HIS A 169 -17.11 6.27 15.60
N GLU A 170 -17.02 4.97 15.92
CA GLU A 170 -15.87 4.40 16.64
C GLU A 170 -14.55 4.60 15.85
N LEU A 171 -14.56 4.34 14.54
CA LEU A 171 -13.38 4.55 13.70
C LEU A 171 -12.98 6.02 13.57
N LEU A 172 -13.95 6.94 13.43
CA LEU A 172 -13.67 8.37 13.28
C LEU A 172 -13.30 9.05 14.61
N SER A 173 -13.80 8.52 15.73
CA SER A 173 -13.44 8.99 17.09
C SER A 173 -12.04 8.55 17.52
N ALA A 174 -11.39 7.69 16.73
CA ALA A 174 -10.04 7.26 16.96
C ALA A 174 -9.07 8.45 16.94
N LYS A 175 -8.40 8.71 18.09
CA LYS A 175 -7.39 9.76 18.20
C LYS A 175 -6.33 9.61 17.10
N ASN A 176 -5.94 10.72 16.47
CA ASN A 176 -4.88 10.77 15.44
C ASN A 176 -5.14 9.94 14.16
N ILE A 177 -6.40 9.76 13.76
CA ILE A 177 -6.72 9.25 12.43
C ILE A 177 -6.18 10.21 11.35
N SER A 178 -5.64 9.66 10.26
CA SER A 178 -5.19 10.50 9.14
C SER A 178 -6.40 11.09 8.42
N GLY A 179 -6.34 12.36 8.01
CA GLY A 179 -7.49 13.01 7.35
C GLY A 179 -7.96 12.25 6.10
N PHE A 180 -7.04 11.69 5.32
CA PHE A 180 -7.35 10.84 4.17
C PHE A 180 -8.07 9.55 4.57
N THR A 181 -7.58 8.86 5.61
CA THR A 181 -8.21 7.64 6.12
C THR A 181 -9.59 7.93 6.67
N GLY A 182 -9.74 9.01 7.44
CA GLY A 182 -11.04 9.46 7.95
C GLY A 182 -12.03 9.78 6.84
N TYR A 183 -11.58 10.48 5.79
CA TYR A 183 -12.40 10.79 4.62
C TYR A 183 -12.86 9.53 3.89
N LEU A 184 -11.97 8.59 3.59
CA LEU A 184 -12.36 7.35 2.90
C LEU A 184 -13.29 6.48 3.77
N THR A 185 -13.03 6.39 5.07
CA THR A 185 -13.92 5.67 5.99
C THR A 185 -15.32 6.30 6.02
N TYR A 186 -15.41 7.63 6.01
CA TYR A 186 -16.67 8.35 5.87
C TYR A 186 -17.36 8.04 4.54
N LEU A 187 -16.61 8.11 3.43
CA LEU A 187 -17.15 7.84 2.09
C LEU A 187 -17.72 6.41 2.00
N PHE A 188 -17.02 5.41 2.53
CA PHE A 188 -17.52 4.04 2.57
C PHE A 188 -18.83 3.92 3.35
N GLY A 189 -18.94 4.62 4.48
CA GLY A 189 -20.17 4.71 5.24
C GLY A 189 -21.31 5.35 4.43
N PHE A 190 -21.03 6.46 3.77
CA PHE A 190 -22.00 7.16 2.93
C PHE A 190 -22.50 6.28 1.78
N THR A 191 -21.61 5.63 1.03
CA THR A 191 -21.97 4.78 -0.11
C THR A 191 -22.73 3.50 0.28
N ALA A 192 -22.64 3.08 1.54
CA ALA A 192 -23.32 1.89 2.03
C ALA A 192 -24.67 2.19 2.69
N ASP A 193 -25.04 3.46 2.90
CA ASP A 193 -26.36 3.82 3.43
C ASP A 193 -27.41 3.66 2.31
N ASP A 194 -28.44 2.84 2.56
CA ASP A 194 -29.49 2.52 1.57
C ASP A 194 -30.34 3.75 1.15
N ASN A 195 -30.22 4.86 1.87
CA ASN A 195 -30.93 6.11 1.58
C ASN A 195 -30.24 7.00 0.54
N VAL A 196 -29.02 6.65 0.11
CA VAL A 196 -28.28 7.44 -0.87
C VAL A 196 -28.62 6.97 -2.27
N SER A 197 -29.28 7.83 -3.04
CA SER A 197 -29.52 7.56 -4.45
C SER A 197 -28.23 7.74 -5.27
N LEU A 198 -28.05 6.97 -6.36
CA LEU A 198 -26.88 7.09 -7.25
C LEU A 198 -26.64 8.54 -7.74
N ALA A 199 -27.69 9.38 -7.78
CA ALA A 199 -27.60 10.78 -8.20
C ALA A 199 -26.90 11.70 -7.19
N GLU A 200 -26.90 11.34 -5.90
CA GLU A 200 -26.27 12.13 -4.83
C GLU A 200 -24.76 11.88 -4.76
N VAL A 201 -24.31 10.65 -5.03
CA VAL A 201 -22.88 10.29 -5.07
C VAL A 201 -22.12 11.04 -6.18
N THR A 202 -22.77 11.35 -7.30
CA THR A 202 -22.14 12.07 -8.43
C THR A 202 -22.07 13.59 -8.27
N ARG A 203 -22.67 14.17 -7.21
CA ARG A 203 -22.68 15.64 -7.00
C ARG A 203 -21.61 16.15 -6.04
N GLU A 204 -20.98 15.27 -5.27
CA GLU A 204 -19.84 15.58 -4.38
C GLU A 204 -18.50 15.32 -5.05
#